data_AF-A0A2J4GA48-F1
#
_entry.id   AF-A0A2J4GA48-F1
#
_cell.length_a   1.000
_cell.length_b   1.000
_cell.length_c   1.000
_cell.angle_alpha   90.00
_cell.angle_beta   90.00
_cell.angle_gamma   90.00
#
_symmetry.space_group_name_H-M   'P 1'
#
loop_
_entity.id
_entity.type
_entity.pdbx_description
1 polymer ?
#
loop_
_entity_poly.entity_id
_entity_poly.type
_entity_poly.pdbx_seq_one_letter_code
_entity_poly.pdbx_strand_id
1 'polypeptide(L)'
;MINTLKVLNVKAQAVSVDRGDVLTLIREGSNVLLARVRPPRFDVKYLYRFNGVRGVLIARLGDIYLASVDSTLYASRDLVEWRSALTVARGNSIWHACEFPEGIVVQEYGESPTGLYASADGYRWSRVLTNIEADPTSRHFHYIAYDPYRDAVHATLGDANLVRAVAIKGGFLEPAYRGPWQFLPVAVLEDIVVFGFDSGIARGGLGVFSPEEEKWSFIFLKWRGGGVRHAQMNELKAFKGVWIGALGASSALAVSDRLGEWRLLHLEGLNQVFNNFMSLAVGENFTVASTGEKLIVFNESDVSEALRGSPSWCGTKDKK
;
A
#
# COMPACT_ATOMS: atom_id res chain seq x y z
N MET A 1 3.45 25.49 19.33
CA MET A 1 4.22 25.02 18.17
C MET A 1 3.26 24.99 17.00
N ILE A 2 3.58 25.66 15.90
CA ILE A 2 2.72 25.73 14.72
C ILE A 2 3.00 24.47 13.91
N ASN A 3 2.00 23.59 13.88
CA ASN A 3 1.95 22.42 13.03
C ASN A 3 2.09 22.80 11.56
N THR A 4 2.96 22.12 10.83
CA THR A 4 3.18 22.40 9.41
C THR A 4 3.47 21.11 8.66
N LEU A 5 2.50 20.19 8.68
CA LEU A 5 2.41 19.11 7.69
C LEU A 5 2.83 19.69 6.33
N LYS A 6 3.92 19.16 5.78
CA LYS A 6 4.55 19.74 4.60
C LYS A 6 3.87 19.18 3.36
N VAL A 7 3.19 20.05 2.64
CA VAL A 7 2.60 19.72 1.35
C VAL A 7 3.49 20.27 0.23
N LEU A 8 3.93 19.39 -0.68
CA LEU A 8 4.65 19.76 -1.88
C LEU A 8 3.74 19.52 -3.09
N ASN A 9 3.67 20.52 -3.98
CA ASN A 9 2.91 20.45 -5.23
C ASN A 9 3.71 19.66 -6.29
N VAL A 10 3.92 18.38 -6.00
CA VAL A 10 4.59 17.41 -6.85
C VAL A 10 3.59 16.31 -7.17
N LYS A 11 3.36 16.03 -8.46
CA LYS A 11 2.46 14.97 -8.95
C LYS A 11 3.03 13.57 -8.73
N ALA A 12 3.29 13.27 -7.47
CA ALA A 12 3.86 12.04 -6.98
C ALA A 12 2.84 10.92 -7.14
N GLN A 13 3.17 9.85 -7.86
CA GLN A 13 2.32 8.69 -8.07
C GLN A 13 2.64 7.51 -7.13
N ALA A 14 3.89 7.42 -6.67
CA ALA A 14 4.36 6.40 -5.72
C ALA A 14 5.51 6.97 -4.89
N VAL A 15 5.65 6.50 -3.64
CA VAL A 15 6.67 6.99 -2.69
C VAL A 15 7.41 5.87 -1.98
N SER A 16 8.67 6.13 -1.65
CA SER A 16 9.51 5.32 -0.77
C SER A 16 10.42 6.23 0.06
N VAL A 17 10.97 5.69 1.15
CA VAL A 17 11.99 6.38 1.97
C VAL A 17 13.29 5.60 1.88
N ASP A 18 14.37 6.30 1.60
CA ASP A 18 15.72 5.75 1.52
C ASP A 18 16.71 6.65 2.28
N ARG A 19 17.27 6.15 3.39
CA ARG A 19 18.31 6.85 4.18
C ARG A 19 17.93 8.31 4.53
N GLY A 20 16.65 8.54 4.84
CA GLY A 20 16.11 9.87 5.18
C GLY A 20 15.73 10.74 3.98
N ASP A 21 16.06 10.33 2.76
CA ASP A 21 15.55 10.94 1.53
C ASP A 21 14.20 10.31 1.15
N VAL A 22 13.34 11.07 0.48
CA VAL A 22 12.13 10.53 -0.16
C VAL A 22 12.45 10.24 -1.62
N LEU A 23 12.15 9.03 -2.07
CA LEU A 23 12.11 8.69 -3.50
C LEU A 23 10.66 8.75 -3.96
N THR A 24 10.41 9.36 -5.11
CA THR A 24 9.06 9.47 -5.67
C THR A 24 9.08 9.34 -7.18
N LEU A 25 8.03 8.72 -7.73
CA LEU A 25 7.74 8.74 -9.16
C LEU A 25 6.80 9.89 -9.48
N ILE A 26 7.13 10.71 -10.47
CA ILE A 26 6.39 11.92 -10.86
C ILE A 26 5.94 11.79 -12.31
N ARG A 27 4.65 12.03 -12.58
CA ARG A 27 4.15 12.04 -13.96
C ARG A 27 4.48 13.35 -14.67
N GLU A 28 5.15 13.26 -15.82
CA GLU A 28 5.45 14.38 -16.72
C GLU A 28 5.07 14.02 -18.17
N GLY A 29 3.83 14.36 -18.57
CA GLY A 29 3.32 14.04 -19.90
C GLY A 29 3.26 12.54 -20.15
N SER A 30 4.06 12.06 -21.10
CA SER A 30 4.24 10.64 -21.46
C SER A 30 5.44 9.97 -20.78
N ASN A 31 5.99 10.61 -19.74
CA ASN A 31 7.12 10.11 -18.96
C ASN A 31 6.78 10.00 -17.48
N VAL A 32 7.49 9.11 -16.81
CA VAL A 32 7.57 9.06 -15.34
C VAL A 32 8.99 9.41 -14.94
N LEU A 33 9.15 10.43 -14.10
CA LEU A 33 10.44 10.85 -13.57
C LEU A 33 10.64 10.26 -12.18
N LEU A 34 11.79 9.62 -11.95
CA LEU A 34 12.25 9.35 -10.61
C LEU A 34 12.89 10.60 -10.04
N ALA A 35 12.38 11.05 -8.90
CA ALA A 35 12.95 12.16 -8.16
C ALA A 35 13.28 11.76 -6.72
N ARG A 36 14.26 12.47 -6.18
CA ARG A 36 14.65 12.44 -4.79
C ARG A 36 14.33 13.77 -4.15
N VAL A 37 13.61 13.75 -3.05
CA VAL A 37 13.26 14.92 -2.25
C VAL A 37 13.97 14.83 -0.91
N ARG A 38 14.71 15.86 -0.53
CA ARG A 38 15.53 15.85 0.71
C ARG A 38 14.96 16.74 1.81
N PRO A 39 14.33 16.19 2.86
CA PRO A 39 14.01 16.96 4.06
C PRO A 39 15.26 17.53 4.74
N PRO A 40 15.16 18.65 5.49
CA PRO A 40 13.97 19.48 5.69
C PRO A 40 13.83 20.59 4.62
N ARG A 41 14.77 20.70 3.67
CA ARG A 41 14.73 21.74 2.62
C ARG A 41 13.72 21.44 1.53
N PHE A 42 13.43 20.15 1.34
CA PHE A 42 12.56 19.62 0.30
C PHE A 42 13.03 19.96 -1.13
N ASP A 43 14.36 20.00 -1.31
CA ASP A 43 14.97 20.15 -2.63
C ASP A 43 14.66 18.91 -3.49
N VAL A 44 14.13 19.13 -4.69
CA VAL A 44 13.76 18.07 -5.63
C VAL A 44 14.89 17.87 -6.65
N LYS A 45 15.50 16.68 -6.65
CA LYS A 45 16.51 16.27 -7.63
C LYS A 45 15.95 15.14 -8.49
N TYR A 46 15.86 15.36 -9.80
CA TYR A 46 15.54 14.31 -10.75
C TYR A 46 16.74 13.37 -10.95
N LEU A 47 16.48 12.07 -10.89
CA LEU A 47 17.50 11.01 -10.97
C LEU A 47 17.43 10.25 -12.29
N TYR A 48 16.23 9.91 -12.74
CA TYR A 48 16.03 9.07 -13.92
C TYR A 48 14.71 9.38 -14.62
N ARG A 49 14.62 9.07 -15.92
CA ARG A 49 13.42 9.25 -16.75
C ARG A 49 13.01 7.91 -17.37
N PHE A 50 11.80 7.47 -17.07
CA PHE A 50 11.17 6.31 -17.68
C PHE A 50 10.18 6.74 -18.76
N ASN A 51 10.10 5.96 -19.84
CA ASN A 51 9.05 6.09 -20.84
C ASN A 51 7.78 5.40 -20.31
N GLY A 52 6.69 6.14 -20.17
CA GLY A 52 5.44 5.61 -19.62
C GLY A 52 4.64 6.66 -18.85
N VAL A 53 3.43 6.30 -18.41
CA VAL A 53 2.47 7.26 -17.82
C VAL A 53 2.04 6.95 -16.39
N ARG A 54 2.20 5.70 -15.94
CA ARG A 54 1.78 5.27 -14.60
C ARG A 54 2.95 4.67 -13.83
N GLY A 55 3.49 5.42 -12.87
CA GLY A 55 4.47 4.94 -11.90
C GLY A 55 3.80 4.50 -10.60
N VAL A 56 3.54 3.21 -10.41
CA VAL A 56 2.71 2.72 -9.29
C VAL A 56 3.50 2.11 -8.12
N LEU A 57 4.79 1.85 -8.31
CA LEU A 57 5.67 1.29 -7.29
C LEU A 57 7.04 1.95 -7.38
N ILE A 58 7.56 2.40 -6.23
CA ILE A 58 8.99 2.60 -5.99
C ILE A 58 9.30 1.95 -4.64
N ALA A 59 10.29 1.08 -4.59
CA ALA A 59 10.68 0.40 -3.36
C ALA A 59 12.20 0.23 -3.31
N ARG A 60 12.75 0.28 -2.09
CA ARG A 60 14.09 -0.20 -1.79
C ARG A 60 13.95 -1.48 -0.95
N LEU A 61 14.49 -2.59 -1.46
CA LEU A 61 14.47 -3.90 -0.82
C LEU A 61 15.91 -4.41 -0.80
N GLY A 62 16.50 -4.53 0.39
CA GLY A 62 17.95 -4.69 0.55
C GLY A 62 18.78 -3.59 -0.15
N ASP A 63 19.57 -4.01 -1.14
CA ASP A 63 20.42 -3.17 -1.99
C ASP A 63 19.83 -2.87 -3.38
N ILE A 64 18.60 -3.32 -3.63
CA ILE A 64 17.91 -3.16 -4.92
C ILE A 64 16.80 -2.12 -4.81
N TYR A 65 16.71 -1.29 -5.84
CA TYR A 65 15.61 -0.38 -6.07
C TYR A 65 14.74 -0.94 -7.19
N LEU A 66 13.43 -0.97 -6.96
CA LEU A 66 12.43 -1.39 -7.93
C LEU A 66 11.52 -0.22 -8.28
N ALA A 67 11.25 -0.02 -9.57
CA ALA A 67 10.28 0.95 -10.06
C ALA A 67 9.34 0.30 -11.08
N SER A 68 8.03 0.33 -10.84
CA SER A 68 7.03 -0.15 -11.81
C SER A 68 6.49 1.02 -12.61
N VAL A 69 6.68 0.98 -13.93
CA VAL A 69 6.14 1.95 -14.87
C VAL A 69 5.33 1.21 -15.94
N ASP A 70 4.03 1.53 -15.99
CA ASP A 70 3.03 0.81 -16.78
C ASP A 70 3.11 -0.72 -16.54
N SER A 71 3.44 -1.50 -17.57
CA SER A 71 3.54 -2.97 -17.48
C SER A 71 4.97 -3.50 -17.31
N THR A 72 5.92 -2.63 -16.95
CA THR A 72 7.34 -3.00 -16.81
C THR A 72 7.87 -2.65 -15.42
N LEU A 73 8.50 -3.64 -14.79
CA LEU A 73 9.28 -3.48 -13.57
C LEU A 73 10.74 -3.25 -13.94
N TYR A 74 11.29 -2.14 -13.46
CA TYR A 74 12.70 -1.80 -13.59
C TYR A 74 13.44 -2.04 -12.28
N ALA A 75 14.70 -2.45 -12.38
CA ALA A 75 15.57 -2.67 -11.24
C ALA A 75 16.89 -1.88 -11.38
N SER A 76 17.40 -1.40 -10.25
CA SER A 76 18.68 -0.69 -10.12
C SER A 76 19.33 -1.01 -8.77
N ARG A 77 20.67 -0.95 -8.68
CA ARG A 77 21.41 -1.02 -7.40
C ARG A 77 21.94 0.33 -6.94
N ASP A 78 21.97 1.32 -7.81
CA ASP A 78 22.65 2.61 -7.60
C ASP A 78 21.76 3.83 -7.89
N LEU A 79 20.51 3.62 -8.32
CA LEU A 79 19.56 4.64 -8.80
C LEU A 79 19.99 5.36 -10.08
N VAL A 80 21.08 4.93 -10.72
CA VAL A 80 21.63 5.50 -11.95
C VAL A 80 21.35 4.59 -13.14
N GLU A 81 21.80 3.33 -13.07
CA GLU A 81 21.52 2.35 -14.11
C GLU A 81 20.23 1.60 -13.81
N TRP A 82 19.26 1.70 -14.71
CA TRP A 82 17.99 1.00 -14.62
C TRP A 82 17.84 -0.01 -15.75
N ARG A 83 17.47 -1.24 -15.41
CA ARG A 83 17.24 -2.33 -16.37
C ARG A 83 15.81 -2.81 -16.26
N SER A 84 15.19 -3.12 -17.39
CA SER A 84 13.93 -3.88 -17.38
C SER A 84 14.21 -5.26 -16.79
N ALA A 85 13.46 -5.62 -15.75
CA ALA A 85 13.64 -6.87 -15.01
C ALA A 85 12.47 -7.83 -15.22
N LEU A 86 11.24 -7.30 -15.33
CA LEU A 86 10.03 -8.07 -15.56
C LEU A 86 9.05 -7.26 -16.41
N THR A 87 8.39 -7.90 -17.36
CA THR A 87 7.28 -7.31 -18.12
C THR A 87 6.05 -8.20 -17.98
N VAL A 88 4.94 -7.60 -17.56
CA VAL A 88 3.65 -8.25 -17.43
C VAL A 88 2.74 -7.92 -18.62
N ALA A 89 1.53 -8.49 -18.64
CA ALA A 89 0.59 -8.25 -19.72
C ALA A 89 0.30 -6.75 -19.91
N ARG A 90 0.10 -6.33 -21.17
CA ARG A 90 -0.22 -4.94 -21.47
C ARG A 90 -1.52 -4.55 -20.76
N GLY A 91 -1.47 -3.45 -20.01
CA GLY A 91 -2.61 -2.97 -19.20
C GLY A 91 -2.45 -3.27 -17.72
N ASN A 92 -1.73 -4.34 -17.38
CA ASN A 92 -1.38 -4.72 -16.01
C ASN A 92 -0.17 -3.92 -15.52
N SER A 93 0.05 -3.94 -14.21
CA SER A 93 1.16 -3.27 -13.54
C SER A 93 1.63 -4.06 -12.34
N ILE A 94 2.91 -3.94 -12.00
CA ILE A 94 3.42 -4.42 -10.71
C ILE A 94 3.13 -3.37 -9.64
N TRP A 95 2.26 -3.65 -8.67
CA TRP A 95 1.77 -2.63 -7.75
C TRP A 95 2.44 -2.68 -6.38
N HIS A 96 2.62 -3.88 -5.84
CA HIS A 96 3.21 -4.07 -4.51
C HIS A 96 4.42 -5.00 -4.55
N ALA A 97 5.32 -4.80 -3.57
CA ALA A 97 6.52 -5.58 -3.40
C ALA A 97 6.82 -5.73 -1.91
N CYS A 98 7.39 -6.88 -1.53
CA CYS A 98 7.92 -7.10 -0.19
C CYS A 98 9.20 -7.94 -0.25
N GLU A 99 10.07 -7.74 0.73
CA GLU A 99 11.24 -8.58 0.96
C GLU A 99 10.87 -9.72 1.90
N PHE A 100 11.41 -10.89 1.64
CA PHE A 100 11.30 -12.10 2.45
C PHE A 100 12.68 -12.81 2.46
N PRO A 101 12.94 -13.78 3.34
CA PRO A 101 14.29 -14.32 3.57
C PRO A 101 15.01 -14.80 2.30
N GLU A 102 14.29 -15.38 1.35
CA GLU A 102 14.85 -15.90 0.10
C GLU A 102 14.87 -14.87 -1.05
N GLY A 103 14.38 -13.64 -0.85
CA GLY A 103 14.50 -12.56 -1.82
C GLY A 103 13.32 -11.57 -1.81
N ILE A 104 12.78 -11.30 -2.99
CA ILE A 104 11.73 -10.32 -3.22
C ILE A 104 10.52 -10.98 -3.87
N VAL A 105 9.31 -10.69 -3.37
CA VAL A 105 8.06 -10.98 -4.06
C VAL A 105 7.44 -9.69 -4.57
N VAL A 106 6.93 -9.71 -5.79
CA VAL A 106 6.13 -8.64 -6.39
C VAL A 106 4.78 -9.15 -6.84
N GLN A 107 3.79 -8.25 -6.83
CA GLN A 107 2.41 -8.55 -7.16
C GLN A 107 1.97 -7.80 -8.42
N GLU A 108 1.46 -8.56 -9.39
CA GLU A 108 0.80 -8.05 -10.58
C GLU A 108 -0.67 -7.71 -10.29
N TYR A 109 -1.11 -6.55 -10.78
CA TYR A 109 -2.47 -6.05 -10.72
C TYR A 109 -2.99 -5.76 -12.13
N GLY A 110 -4.26 -6.06 -12.41
CA GLY A 110 -4.93 -5.74 -13.66
C GLY A 110 -5.93 -6.81 -14.10
N GLU A 111 -5.87 -7.19 -15.38
CA GLU A 111 -6.70 -8.23 -15.98
C GLU A 111 -6.19 -9.64 -15.62
N SER A 112 -7.14 -10.52 -15.25
CA SER A 112 -6.88 -11.92 -14.90
C SER A 112 -6.34 -12.71 -16.11
N PRO A 113 -5.43 -13.68 -15.92
CA PRO A 113 -4.79 -14.03 -14.65
C PRO A 113 -3.64 -13.07 -14.29
N THR A 114 -3.57 -12.67 -13.02
CA THR A 114 -2.45 -11.93 -12.44
C THR A 114 -1.56 -12.82 -11.60
N GLY A 115 -0.25 -12.61 -11.65
CA GLY A 115 0.74 -13.40 -10.91
C GLY A 115 1.34 -12.73 -9.66
N LEU A 116 1.83 -13.57 -8.76
CA LEU A 116 2.91 -13.24 -7.84
C LEU A 116 4.23 -13.75 -8.43
N TYR A 117 5.27 -12.92 -8.37
CA TYR A 117 6.58 -13.24 -8.92
C TYR A 117 7.64 -13.11 -7.84
N ALA A 118 8.57 -14.06 -7.78
CA ALA A 118 9.69 -14.04 -6.85
C ALA A 118 11.03 -13.87 -7.59
N SER A 119 11.98 -13.21 -6.93
CA SER A 119 13.35 -13.04 -7.39
C SER A 119 14.31 -13.01 -6.22
N ALA A 120 15.44 -13.73 -6.34
CA ALA A 120 16.53 -13.67 -5.37
C ALA A 120 17.48 -12.48 -5.61
N ASP A 121 17.45 -11.87 -6.80
CA ASP A 121 18.41 -10.84 -7.23
C ASP A 121 17.76 -9.55 -7.77
N GLY A 122 16.44 -9.50 -7.87
CA GLY A 122 15.65 -8.39 -8.42
C GLY A 122 15.69 -8.26 -9.95
N TYR A 123 16.47 -9.09 -10.65
CA TYR A 123 16.65 -9.04 -12.11
C TYR A 123 16.07 -10.26 -12.82
N ARG A 124 16.03 -11.42 -12.16
CA ARG A 124 15.48 -12.68 -12.69
C ARG A 124 14.26 -13.08 -11.89
N TRP A 125 13.11 -13.12 -12.56
CA TRP A 125 11.82 -13.33 -11.93
C TRP A 125 11.22 -14.67 -12.35
N SER A 126 10.68 -15.39 -11.38
CA SER A 126 9.88 -16.60 -11.60
C SER A 126 8.49 -16.38 -11.06
N ARG A 127 7.46 -16.74 -11.83
CA ARG A 127 6.08 -16.70 -11.34
C ARG A 127 5.90 -17.81 -10.29
N VAL A 128 5.45 -17.43 -9.11
CA VAL A 128 5.20 -18.34 -7.98
C VAL A 128 3.82 -18.97 -8.10
N LEU A 129 2.80 -18.14 -8.33
CA LEU A 129 1.40 -18.54 -8.44
C LEU A 129 0.58 -17.45 -9.12
N THR A 130 -0.64 -17.79 -9.52
CA THR A 130 -1.65 -16.87 -10.07
C THR A 130 -2.87 -16.77 -9.17
N ASN A 131 -3.65 -15.70 -9.33
CA ASN A 131 -4.88 -15.49 -8.58
C ASN A 131 -5.93 -16.59 -8.81
N ILE A 132 -5.95 -17.20 -10.01
CA ILE A 132 -6.89 -18.27 -10.35
C ILE A 132 -6.52 -19.62 -9.71
N GLU A 133 -5.27 -19.80 -9.26
CA GLU A 133 -4.87 -20.96 -8.45
C GLU A 133 -5.37 -20.84 -7.01
N ALA A 134 -5.53 -19.62 -6.50
CA ALA A 134 -6.12 -19.36 -5.19
C ALA A 134 -7.66 -19.47 -5.21
N ASP A 135 -8.29 -18.88 -6.24
CA ASP A 135 -9.73 -18.96 -6.48
C ASP A 135 -10.01 -18.77 -7.99
N PRO A 136 -10.58 -19.76 -8.70
CA PRO A 136 -10.77 -19.71 -10.15
C PRO A 136 -11.59 -18.52 -10.65
N THR A 137 -12.40 -17.88 -9.80
CA THR A 137 -13.22 -16.73 -10.17
C THR A 137 -12.61 -15.39 -9.78
N SER A 138 -11.43 -15.39 -9.14
CA SER A 138 -10.70 -14.16 -8.81
C SER A 138 -10.33 -13.39 -10.07
N ARG A 139 -10.43 -12.07 -10.02
CA ARG A 139 -10.00 -11.19 -11.11
C ARG A 139 -8.54 -10.76 -11.02
N HIS A 140 -8.03 -10.56 -9.80
CA HIS A 140 -6.62 -10.21 -9.60
C HIS A 140 -6.23 -10.28 -8.12
N PHE A 141 -4.93 -10.17 -7.84
CA PHE A 141 -4.44 -9.82 -6.50
C PHE A 141 -4.63 -8.34 -6.20
N HIS A 142 -4.76 -8.01 -4.93
CA HIS A 142 -4.89 -6.65 -4.42
C HIS A 142 -3.62 -6.16 -3.73
N TYR A 143 -3.00 -6.99 -2.90
CA TYR A 143 -1.86 -6.58 -2.08
C TYR A 143 -1.04 -7.80 -1.65
N ILE A 144 0.22 -7.55 -1.26
CA ILE A 144 1.09 -8.53 -0.59
C ILE A 144 1.82 -7.91 0.60
N ALA A 145 2.04 -8.71 1.65
CA ALA A 145 2.88 -8.36 2.79
C ALA A 145 3.57 -9.59 3.35
N TYR A 146 4.87 -9.50 3.61
CA TYR A 146 5.60 -10.56 4.32
C TYR A 146 5.33 -10.50 5.83
N ASP A 147 5.11 -11.67 6.41
CA ASP A 147 4.94 -11.90 7.84
C ASP A 147 6.20 -12.56 8.42
N PRO A 148 7.10 -11.78 9.05
CA PRO A 148 8.35 -12.30 9.57
C PRO A 148 8.16 -13.19 10.81
N TYR A 149 7.00 -13.13 11.48
CA TYR A 149 6.73 -13.91 12.69
C TYR A 149 6.30 -15.33 12.36
N ARG A 150 5.79 -15.55 11.14
CA ARG A 150 5.22 -16.82 10.69
C ARG A 150 5.88 -17.39 9.45
N ASP A 151 6.79 -16.61 8.88
CA ASP A 151 7.51 -16.88 7.65
C ASP A 151 6.55 -17.20 6.49
N ALA A 152 5.68 -16.23 6.21
CA ALA A 152 4.64 -16.36 5.20
C ALA A 152 4.42 -15.05 4.45
N VAL A 153 4.04 -15.12 3.17
CA VAL A 153 3.56 -13.95 2.43
C VAL A 153 2.04 -13.96 2.44
N HIS A 154 1.43 -12.97 3.06
CA HIS A 154 -0.02 -12.74 2.96
C HIS A 154 -0.32 -12.06 1.64
N ALA A 155 -1.35 -12.52 0.93
CA ALA A 155 -1.87 -11.87 -0.25
C ALA A 155 -3.39 -11.70 -0.16
N THR A 156 -3.90 -10.57 -0.64
CA THR A 156 -5.34 -10.30 -0.74
C THR A 156 -5.80 -10.45 -2.18
N LEU A 157 -7.03 -10.93 -2.38
CA LEU A 157 -7.61 -11.16 -3.70
C LEU A 157 -8.81 -10.25 -3.94
N GLY A 158 -8.87 -9.71 -5.16
CA GLY A 158 -9.90 -8.81 -5.65
C GLY A 158 -10.95 -9.48 -6.51
N ASP A 159 -12.19 -9.01 -6.32
CA ASP A 159 -13.40 -9.21 -7.12
C ASP A 159 -13.81 -10.65 -7.48
N ALA A 160 -15.14 -10.88 -7.46
CA ALA A 160 -15.79 -12.07 -7.99
C ALA A 160 -15.38 -13.43 -7.37
N ASN A 161 -14.67 -13.44 -6.25
CA ASN A 161 -14.17 -14.64 -5.56
C ASN A 161 -14.75 -14.81 -4.15
N LEU A 162 -14.56 -16.00 -3.54
CA LEU A 162 -14.92 -16.26 -2.14
C LEU A 162 -13.70 -16.21 -1.21
N VAL A 163 -12.54 -16.65 -1.69
CA VAL A 163 -11.27 -16.59 -0.92
C VAL A 163 -10.69 -15.18 -1.05
N ARG A 164 -10.68 -14.37 0.01
CA ARG A 164 -10.26 -12.95 -0.07
C ARG A 164 -8.86 -12.68 0.47
N ALA A 165 -8.32 -13.60 1.25
CA ALA A 165 -6.95 -13.55 1.73
C ALA A 165 -6.36 -14.96 1.75
N VAL A 166 -5.08 -15.06 1.41
CA VAL A 166 -4.28 -16.28 1.45
C VAL A 166 -2.96 -16.02 2.16
N ALA A 167 -2.42 -17.06 2.79
CA ALA A 167 -1.04 -17.10 3.25
C ALA A 167 -0.25 -18.04 2.35
N ILE A 168 0.96 -17.66 1.98
CA ILE A 168 1.85 -18.45 1.14
C ILE A 168 3.07 -18.81 1.97
N LYS A 169 3.26 -20.10 2.25
CA LYS A 169 4.31 -20.62 3.12
C LYS A 169 4.99 -21.83 2.50
N GLY A 170 6.32 -21.80 2.38
CA GLY A 170 7.07 -22.91 1.77
C GLY A 170 6.61 -23.27 0.35
N GLY A 171 6.06 -22.30 -0.40
CA GLY A 171 5.48 -22.51 -1.73
C GLY A 171 4.04 -23.05 -1.74
N PHE A 172 3.44 -23.33 -0.58
CA PHE A 172 2.06 -23.75 -0.46
C PHE A 172 1.14 -22.55 -0.22
N LEU A 173 -0.02 -22.58 -0.86
CA LEU A 173 -1.07 -21.58 -0.71
C LEU A 173 -2.15 -22.09 0.24
N GLU A 174 -2.46 -21.29 1.26
CA GLU A 174 -3.48 -21.59 2.26
C GLU A 174 -4.51 -20.45 2.33
N PRO A 175 -5.82 -20.73 2.17
CA PRO A 175 -6.86 -19.73 2.38
C PRO A 175 -6.87 -19.22 3.84
N ALA A 176 -6.54 -17.95 4.05
CA ALA A 176 -6.60 -17.30 5.36
C ALA A 176 -8.00 -16.76 5.67
N TYR A 177 -8.76 -16.37 4.64
CA TYR A 177 -10.13 -15.92 4.79
C TYR A 177 -11.00 -16.28 3.60
N ARG A 178 -12.16 -16.87 3.90
CA ARG A 178 -13.26 -17.08 2.97
C ARG A 178 -14.51 -16.38 3.48
N GLY A 179 -15.03 -15.42 2.71
CA GLY A 179 -16.19 -14.66 3.15
C GLY A 179 -16.50 -13.43 2.32
N PRO A 180 -17.48 -12.62 2.79
CA PRO A 180 -17.98 -11.49 2.03
C PRO A 180 -17.04 -10.27 2.03
N TRP A 181 -16.11 -10.16 2.97
CA TRP A 181 -15.33 -8.92 3.13
C TRP A 181 -14.07 -8.94 2.27
N GLN A 182 -13.95 -7.94 1.40
CA GLN A 182 -12.82 -7.77 0.49
C GLN A 182 -11.78 -6.85 1.13
N PHE A 183 -10.51 -7.15 0.91
CA PHE A 183 -9.38 -6.46 1.54
C PHE A 183 -8.46 -5.89 0.48
N LEU A 184 -7.82 -4.77 0.78
CA LEU A 184 -6.73 -4.23 -0.01
C LEU A 184 -5.43 -4.31 0.80
N PRO A 185 -5.02 -3.33 1.63
CA PRO A 185 -3.72 -3.39 2.29
C PRO A 185 -3.70 -4.40 3.44
N VAL A 186 -2.51 -4.94 3.67
CA VAL A 186 -2.20 -5.84 4.79
C VAL A 186 -1.10 -5.22 5.64
N ALA A 187 -1.29 -5.19 6.96
CA ALA A 187 -0.29 -4.80 7.92
C ALA A 187 -0.08 -5.94 8.93
N VAL A 188 1.17 -6.39 9.04
CA VAL A 188 1.54 -7.50 9.93
C VAL A 188 2.12 -6.97 11.24
N LEU A 189 1.64 -7.52 12.35
CA LEU A 189 2.20 -7.38 13.68
C LEU A 189 2.51 -8.78 14.25
N GLU A 190 3.21 -8.81 15.38
CA GLU A 190 3.59 -10.06 16.04
C GLU A 190 2.36 -10.93 16.33
N ASP A 191 1.35 -10.37 17.00
CA ASP A 191 0.19 -11.15 17.46
C ASP A 191 -0.98 -11.17 16.46
N ILE A 192 -1.04 -10.21 15.53
CA ILE A 192 -2.21 -10.00 14.66
C ILE A 192 -1.81 -9.59 13.25
N VAL A 193 -2.69 -9.88 12.29
CA VAL A 193 -2.62 -9.36 10.92
C VAL A 193 -3.85 -8.51 10.66
N VAL A 194 -3.63 -7.27 10.21
CA VAL A 194 -4.70 -6.29 9.99
C VAL A 194 -4.88 -6.05 8.49
N PHE A 195 -6.12 -6.16 8.04
CA PHE A 195 -6.52 -6.05 6.65
C PHE A 195 -7.42 -4.83 6.47
N GLY A 196 -6.99 -3.85 5.68
CA GLY A 196 -7.83 -2.71 5.32
C GLY A 196 -8.91 -3.13 4.32
N PHE A 197 -10.15 -2.69 4.53
CA PHE A 197 -11.25 -3.03 3.63
C PHE A 197 -11.11 -2.36 2.27
N ASP A 198 -11.41 -3.14 1.25
CA ASP A 198 -11.78 -2.66 -0.06
C ASP A 198 -13.26 -2.21 -0.07
N SER A 199 -13.59 -1.13 -0.78
CA SER A 199 -14.86 -0.42 -0.58
C SER A 199 -16.04 -0.89 -1.42
N GLY A 200 -15.81 -1.88 -2.29
CA GLY A 200 -16.83 -2.44 -3.17
C GLY A 200 -17.97 -3.14 -2.43
N ILE A 201 -17.71 -3.64 -1.21
CA ILE A 201 -18.70 -4.40 -0.41
C ILE A 201 -19.01 -3.68 0.90
N ALA A 202 -17.97 -3.33 1.67
CA ALA A 202 -18.12 -2.57 2.89
C ALA A 202 -17.74 -1.11 2.65
N ARG A 203 -18.39 -0.19 3.34
CA ARG A 203 -18.11 1.27 3.25
C ARG A 203 -16.76 1.69 3.86
N GLY A 204 -15.84 0.75 4.04
CA GLY A 204 -14.60 0.91 4.79
C GLY A 204 -14.64 0.17 6.13
N GLY A 205 -13.47 -0.09 6.66
CA GLY A 205 -13.31 -0.97 7.81
C GLY A 205 -11.98 -1.71 7.81
N LEU A 206 -11.86 -2.61 8.77
CA LEU A 206 -10.68 -3.41 9.03
C LEU A 206 -11.10 -4.84 9.38
N GLY A 207 -10.41 -5.82 8.83
CA GLY A 207 -10.38 -7.19 9.34
C GLY A 207 -9.15 -7.35 10.23
N VAL A 208 -9.31 -7.97 11.40
CA VAL A 208 -8.20 -8.30 12.28
C VAL A 208 -8.21 -9.80 12.46
N PHE A 209 -7.15 -10.44 11.97
CA PHE A 209 -6.90 -11.86 12.13
C PHE A 209 -5.94 -12.07 13.29
N SER A 210 -6.32 -12.92 14.25
CA SER A 210 -5.44 -13.46 15.29
C SER A 210 -5.00 -14.85 14.84
N PRO A 211 -3.75 -15.03 14.37
CA PRO A 211 -3.31 -16.30 13.82
C PRO A 211 -3.19 -17.40 14.88
N GLU A 212 -2.84 -17.07 16.13
CA GLU A 212 -2.76 -18.05 17.22
C GLU A 212 -4.13 -18.64 17.58
N GLU A 213 -5.17 -17.81 17.52
CA GLU A 213 -6.54 -18.23 17.81
C GLU A 213 -7.30 -18.69 16.56
N GLU A 214 -6.72 -18.51 15.37
CA GLU A 214 -7.37 -18.66 14.06
C GLU A 214 -8.70 -17.89 13.96
N LYS A 215 -8.78 -16.71 14.59
CA LYS A 215 -10.01 -15.92 14.69
C LYS A 215 -9.95 -14.62 13.91
N TRP A 216 -11.08 -14.32 13.28
CA TRP A 216 -11.33 -13.06 12.62
C TRP A 216 -12.26 -12.17 13.45
N SER A 217 -11.93 -10.88 13.50
CA SER A 217 -12.83 -9.83 13.97
C SER A 217 -12.91 -8.70 12.95
N PHE A 218 -14.05 -8.00 12.91
CA PHE A 218 -14.31 -6.97 11.91
C PHE A 218 -14.72 -5.66 12.57
N ILE A 219 -14.14 -4.57 12.08
CA ILE A 219 -14.42 -3.21 12.52
C ILE A 219 -14.94 -2.44 11.31
N PHE A 220 -16.20 -2.02 11.34
CA PHE A 220 -16.80 -1.25 10.25
C PHE A 220 -16.70 0.24 10.56
N LEU A 221 -15.99 0.98 9.73
CA LEU A 221 -15.76 2.41 9.94
C LEU A 221 -16.89 3.24 9.32
N LYS A 222 -17.41 4.19 10.08
CA LYS A 222 -18.43 5.15 9.62
C LYS A 222 -17.94 6.57 9.83
N TRP A 223 -18.05 7.42 8.81
CA TRP A 223 -17.72 8.84 8.91
C TRP A 223 -18.71 9.57 9.83
N ARG A 224 -18.19 10.35 10.77
CA ARG A 224 -18.95 11.18 11.70
C ARG A 224 -19.41 12.45 10.99
N GLY A 225 -20.68 12.50 10.58
CA GLY A 225 -21.27 13.64 9.86
C GLY A 225 -21.99 13.30 8.55
N GLY A 226 -22.04 12.02 8.16
CA GLY A 226 -22.91 11.53 7.08
C GLY A 226 -22.52 11.89 5.63
N GLY A 227 -21.52 12.75 5.42
CA GLY A 227 -21.10 13.21 4.09
C GLY A 227 -20.18 12.27 3.31
N VAL A 228 -19.44 11.39 4.00
CA VAL A 228 -18.48 10.47 3.37
C VAL A 228 -18.97 9.04 3.50
N ARG A 229 -19.14 8.38 2.36
CA ARG A 229 -19.69 7.02 2.29
C ARG A 229 -18.64 5.93 2.34
N HIS A 230 -17.37 6.23 2.06
CA HIS A 230 -16.32 5.21 1.93
C HIS A 230 -15.07 5.60 2.72
N ALA A 231 -14.43 4.59 3.31
CA ALA A 231 -13.08 4.65 3.87
C ALA A 231 -12.25 3.50 3.29
N GLN A 232 -12.14 3.45 1.96
CA GLN A 232 -11.34 2.45 1.26
C GLN A 232 -9.87 2.66 1.57
N MET A 233 -9.23 1.73 2.25
CA MET A 233 -7.80 1.83 2.53
C MET A 233 -7.03 1.37 1.31
N ASN A 234 -6.11 2.19 0.79
CA ASN A 234 -5.15 1.80 -0.25
C ASN A 234 -3.82 1.34 0.38
N GLU A 235 -3.40 2.00 1.46
CA GLU A 235 -2.27 1.57 2.27
C GLU A 235 -2.57 1.70 3.77
N LEU A 236 -1.95 0.81 4.55
CA LEU A 236 -2.05 0.76 6.00
C LEU A 236 -0.66 0.44 6.58
N LYS A 237 -0.18 1.27 7.51
CA LYS A 237 1.10 1.05 8.19
C LYS A 237 0.98 1.35 9.68
N ALA A 238 1.78 0.66 10.49
CA ALA A 238 2.02 1.02 11.88
C ALA A 238 3.33 1.82 11.97
N PHE A 239 3.30 2.93 12.71
CA PHE A 239 4.45 3.79 12.96
C PHE A 239 4.43 4.25 14.41
N LYS A 240 5.45 3.88 15.19
CA LYS A 240 5.61 4.26 16.60
C LYS A 240 4.32 4.08 17.44
N GLY A 241 3.67 2.93 17.29
CA GLY A 241 2.44 2.60 18.02
C GLY A 241 1.17 3.27 17.51
N VAL A 242 1.24 4.02 16.40
CA VAL A 242 0.08 4.65 15.75
C VAL A 242 -0.14 4.04 14.37
N TRP A 243 -1.41 3.86 14.01
CA TRP A 243 -1.83 3.45 12.67
C TRP A 243 -1.93 4.64 11.74
N ILE A 244 -1.46 4.47 10.52
CA ILE A 244 -1.55 5.45 9.44
C ILE A 244 -2.21 4.75 8.26
N GLY A 245 -3.34 5.31 7.81
CA GLY A 245 -4.08 4.83 6.65
C GLY A 245 -4.07 5.88 5.54
N ALA A 246 -3.70 5.46 4.33
CA ALA A 246 -3.94 6.23 3.12
C ALA A 246 -5.17 5.67 2.43
N LEU A 247 -6.21 6.49 2.36
CA LEU A 247 -7.50 6.11 1.83
C LEU A 247 -7.60 6.52 0.37
N GLY A 248 -8.01 5.61 -0.51
CA GLY A 248 -8.22 5.89 -1.94
C GLY A 248 -9.61 6.42 -2.29
N ALA A 249 -10.61 6.18 -1.44
CA ALA A 249 -11.96 6.73 -1.58
C ALA A 249 -12.63 6.85 -0.20
N SER A 250 -12.86 8.05 0.34
CA SER A 250 -12.33 9.35 -0.11
C SER A 250 -10.81 9.43 -0.07
N SER A 251 -10.17 10.19 -0.96
CA SER A 251 -8.72 10.44 -0.96
C SER A 251 -8.30 11.23 0.29
N ALA A 252 -7.74 10.54 1.29
CA ALA A 252 -7.40 11.13 2.59
C ALA A 252 -6.27 10.37 3.29
N LEU A 253 -5.60 11.05 4.22
CA LEU A 253 -4.72 10.43 5.22
C LEU A 253 -5.43 10.46 6.57
N ALA A 254 -5.44 9.32 7.25
CA ALA A 254 -6.04 9.17 8.57
C ALA A 254 -5.05 8.51 9.53
N VAL A 255 -5.14 8.88 10.79
CA VAL A 255 -4.32 8.33 11.87
C VAL A 255 -5.17 7.80 13.01
N SER A 256 -4.63 6.82 13.73
CA SER A 256 -5.36 6.16 14.79
C SER A 256 -4.44 5.53 15.83
N ASP A 257 -4.69 5.83 17.11
CA ASP A 257 -4.09 5.15 18.27
C ASP A 257 -4.81 3.83 18.60
N ARG A 258 -5.97 3.58 17.99
CA ARG A 258 -6.79 2.37 18.18
C ARG A 258 -7.67 2.13 16.97
N LEU A 259 -7.61 0.93 16.39
CA LEU A 259 -8.28 0.57 15.13
C LEU A 259 -9.77 0.95 14.99
N GLY A 260 -10.49 1.13 16.10
CA GLY A 260 -11.88 1.58 16.11
C GLY A 260 -12.11 3.09 15.96
N GLU A 261 -11.09 3.94 16.02
CA GLU A 261 -11.28 5.40 15.95
C GLU A 261 -10.18 6.05 15.12
N TRP A 262 -10.58 6.73 14.05
CA TRP A 262 -9.65 7.33 13.10
C TRP A 262 -9.90 8.82 12.99
N ARG A 263 -8.81 9.58 12.90
CA ARG A 263 -8.82 11.04 12.80
C ARG A 263 -8.16 11.47 11.52
N LEU A 264 -8.76 12.45 10.86
CA LEU A 264 -8.24 13.01 9.63
C LEU A 264 -6.92 13.73 9.90
N LEU A 265 -5.87 13.33 9.17
CA LEU A 265 -4.59 14.03 9.13
C LEU A 265 -4.54 14.99 7.93
N HIS A 266 -5.01 14.53 6.76
CA HIS A 266 -5.09 15.33 5.54
C HIS A 266 -6.26 14.87 4.68
N LEU A 267 -6.98 15.81 4.06
CA LEU A 267 -8.02 15.52 3.08
C LEU A 267 -7.62 16.07 1.72
N GLU A 268 -7.43 15.18 0.74
CA GLU A 268 -7.18 15.61 -0.64
C GLU A 268 -8.49 15.87 -1.38
N GLY A 269 -9.48 14.99 -1.19
CA GLY A 269 -10.79 15.17 -1.78
C GLY A 269 -11.79 14.09 -1.41
N LEU A 270 -13.08 14.43 -1.48
CA LEU A 270 -14.20 13.55 -1.15
C LEU A 270 -14.73 12.78 -2.37
N ASN A 271 -13.93 12.66 -3.43
CA ASN A 271 -14.33 11.94 -4.64
C ASN A 271 -14.57 10.45 -4.32
N GLN A 272 -15.58 9.88 -4.99
CA GLN A 272 -15.87 8.45 -4.94
C GLN A 272 -15.02 7.63 -5.91
N VAL A 273 -14.37 8.27 -6.90
CA VAL A 273 -13.42 7.61 -7.78
C VAL A 273 -12.19 7.22 -6.96
N PHE A 274 -11.88 5.93 -6.97
CA PHE A 274 -10.77 5.37 -6.23
C PHE A 274 -9.42 5.86 -6.77
N ASN A 275 -8.58 6.34 -5.86
CA ASN A 275 -7.25 6.85 -6.18
C ASN A 275 -6.17 5.80 -5.84
N ASN A 276 -5.70 5.10 -6.88
CA ASN A 276 -4.65 4.07 -6.77
C ASN A 276 -3.26 4.63 -6.36
N PHE A 277 -3.07 5.95 -6.43
CA PHE A 277 -1.78 6.60 -6.14
C PHE A 277 -1.63 7.00 -4.65
N MET A 278 -2.62 6.67 -3.81
CA MET A 278 -2.55 6.92 -2.38
C MET A 278 -1.56 5.96 -1.70
N SER A 279 -0.28 6.28 -1.69
CA SER A 279 0.79 5.42 -1.16
C SER A 279 1.44 6.00 0.09
N LEU A 280 2.05 5.14 0.93
CA LEU A 280 2.71 5.52 2.17
C LEU A 280 4.12 4.95 2.23
N ALA A 281 5.05 5.73 2.77
CA ALA A 281 6.36 5.22 3.17
C ALA A 281 6.77 5.82 4.51
N VAL A 282 7.28 4.97 5.40
CA VAL A 282 7.67 5.32 6.75
C VAL A 282 9.19 5.38 6.82
N GLY A 283 9.72 6.51 7.22
CA GLY A 283 11.13 6.70 7.58
C GLY A 283 11.32 6.65 9.10
N GLU A 284 12.56 6.85 9.54
CA GLU A 284 12.90 6.86 10.97
C GLU A 284 12.21 8.01 11.73
N ASN A 285 12.22 9.21 11.14
CA ASN A 285 11.78 10.44 11.80
C ASN A 285 10.55 11.10 11.18
N PHE A 286 10.11 10.61 10.02
CA PHE A 286 8.98 11.16 9.28
C PHE A 286 8.28 10.06 8.48
N THR A 287 7.05 10.34 8.10
CA THR A 287 6.28 9.55 7.14
C THR A 287 6.00 10.43 5.93
N VAL A 288 5.96 9.81 4.76
CA VAL A 288 5.58 10.46 3.52
C VAL A 288 4.41 9.73 2.88
N ALA A 289 3.51 10.51 2.29
CA ALA A 289 2.43 10.01 1.47
C ALA A 289 2.44 10.65 0.09
N SER A 290 2.02 9.90 -0.92
CA SER A 290 1.64 10.45 -2.22
C SER A 290 0.12 10.43 -2.34
N THR A 291 -0.43 11.41 -3.04
CA THR A 291 -1.86 11.49 -3.37
C THR A 291 -2.14 11.39 -4.87
N GLY A 292 -1.13 11.07 -5.69
CA GLY A 292 -1.17 11.25 -7.15
C GLY A 292 -0.89 12.69 -7.59
N GLU A 293 -1.33 13.69 -6.82
CA GLU A 293 -1.20 15.11 -7.15
C GLU A 293 -0.22 15.86 -6.25
N LYS A 294 0.02 15.37 -5.04
CA LYS A 294 0.87 15.99 -4.02
C LYS A 294 1.74 14.97 -3.32
N LEU A 295 2.83 15.47 -2.74
CA LEU A 295 3.66 14.76 -1.77
C LEU A 295 3.43 15.40 -0.39
N ILE A 296 3.08 14.57 0.60
CA ILE A 296 2.77 15.02 1.96
C ILE A 296 3.78 14.41 2.91
N VAL A 297 4.57 15.25 3.59
CA VAL A 297 5.55 14.82 4.59
C VAL A 297 5.09 15.28 5.96
N PHE A 298 5.06 14.37 6.91
CA PHE A 298 4.59 14.62 8.27
C PHE A 298 5.38 13.80 9.29
N ASN A 299 5.36 14.22 10.53
CA ASN A 299 6.11 13.57 11.62
C ASN A 299 5.20 13.27 12.82
N GLU A 300 5.81 12.81 13.91
CA GLU A 300 5.12 12.43 15.15
C GLU A 300 4.33 13.59 15.79
N SER A 301 4.80 14.84 15.66
CA SER A 301 4.09 16.00 16.19
C SER A 301 2.81 16.30 15.40
N ASP A 302 2.85 16.15 14.07
CA ASP A 302 1.66 16.29 13.21
C ASP A 302 0.61 15.22 13.55
N VAL A 303 1.06 13.96 13.72
CA VAL A 303 0.21 12.84 14.12
C VAL A 303 -0.40 13.09 15.50
N SER A 304 0.40 13.52 16.48
CA SER A 304 -0.04 13.80 17.84
C SER A 304 -1.10 14.91 17.91
N GLU A 305 -0.96 15.95 17.09
CA GLU A 305 -1.97 17.00 17.00
C GLU A 305 -3.26 16.48 16.37
N ALA A 306 -3.18 15.73 15.27
CA ALA A 306 -4.35 15.12 14.65
C ALA A 306 -5.08 14.22 15.65
N LEU A 307 -4.36 13.48 16.49
CA LEU A 307 -4.92 12.63 17.55
C LEU A 307 -5.68 13.38 18.65
N ARG A 308 -5.38 14.67 18.88
CA ARG A 308 -6.14 15.52 19.82
C ARG A 308 -7.50 15.96 19.26
N GLY A 309 -7.69 15.83 17.94
CA GLY A 309 -8.95 16.12 17.28
C GLY A 309 -10.06 15.12 17.60
N SER A 310 -11.29 15.48 17.22
CA SER A 310 -12.42 14.55 17.27
C SER A 310 -12.29 13.47 16.18
N PRO A 311 -12.66 12.21 16.46
CA PRO A 311 -12.67 11.16 15.45
C PRO A 311 -13.54 11.53 14.24
N SER A 312 -12.96 11.35 13.06
CA SER A 312 -13.64 11.50 11.76
C SER A 312 -14.32 10.21 11.36
N TRP A 313 -13.75 9.05 11.70
CA TRP A 313 -14.41 7.75 11.57
C TRP A 313 -14.46 7.01 12.90
N CYS A 314 -15.61 6.40 13.17
CA CYS A 314 -15.81 5.53 14.32
C CYS A 314 -16.21 4.12 13.86
N GLY A 315 -15.59 3.13 14.49
CA GLY A 315 -15.79 1.73 14.26
C GLY A 315 -16.97 1.21 15.07
N THR A 316 -17.85 0.45 14.42
CA THR A 316 -18.75 -0.47 15.12
C THR A 316 -18.19 -1.88 14.95
N LYS A 317 -17.92 -2.57 16.06
CA LYS A 317 -17.58 -3.99 16.02
C LYS A 317 -18.80 -4.78 15.58
N ASP A 318 -18.59 -5.78 14.73
CA ASP A 318 -19.64 -6.75 14.48
C ASP A 318 -19.93 -7.50 15.78
N LYS A 319 -21.17 -7.47 16.24
CA LYS A 319 -21.65 -8.37 17.28
C LYS A 319 -22.16 -9.61 16.56
N LYS A 320 -21.24 -10.51 16.20
CA LYS A 320 -21.63 -11.88 15.86
C LYS A 320 -21.54 -12.73 17.11
#